data_AF-A0A9D9G0G2-F1
#
_entry.id   AF-A0A9D9G0G2-F1
#
_cell.length_a   1.000
_cell.length_b   1.000
_cell.length_c   1.000
_cell.angle_alpha   90.00
_cell.angle_beta   90.00
_cell.angle_gamma   90.00
#
_symmetry.space_group_name_H-M   'P 1'
#
loop_
_entity.id
_entity.type
_entity.pdbx_description
1 polymer ?
#
loop_
_entity_poly.entity_id
_entity_poly.type
_entity_poly.pdbx_seq_one_letter_code
_entity_poly.pdbx_strand_id
1 'polypeptide(L)'
;MKLRIVAILLLFSLFLFVGFKKVSANKNKEQSTNIEQLNILKYVPEKNKLLFISNLENFNIFNNNEKDKNPKNQNDIVLLKDSILDYLGLDLGNNKLEDIYNNEFIISTFENNKKLKDDVLIAFKIKPEKNLDDILHLPNQIDQTNEIIPIYRENKINFLNFIYRTEDNYVIASSDKKLIKNSISSGDDFKEKKFQYKGGFFGLKKEKNILFTNKFWESKFFNKEFFPENNEDIIATTFDYKNEYLILKSYLLNNKKNIDIHTYDKLLNKEKRNENNPEVSIFCDIKNFEKYLKPLISDFELSLFEEFDQNINEDILILNSKKDWLIAFQKNTGDKFNLSTLKKLKDFNKYTLKKNEDIYSIYTKDILEEKNDLIKELTYENIYSIESGDLQIISNYLIDDKKLETVSNKFFNLKTNKNKSAFLYAKVDIKDENSKKIKNFTDLQDLNFLITNILKISNEESLEIIRQSIPEKNPILYTEKILKIL
;
A
#
# COMPACT_ATOMS: atom_id res chain seq x y z
N MET A 1 -0.42 -9.66 13.34
CA MET A 1 -0.57 -8.29 13.90
C MET A 1 -2.03 -7.88 14.05
N LYS A 2 -2.45 -7.28 15.19
CA LYS A 2 -3.81 -6.73 15.31
C LYS A 2 -3.94 -5.49 14.43
N LEU A 3 -4.93 -5.54 13.54
CA LEU A 3 -5.27 -4.54 12.54
C LEU A 3 -5.27 -3.07 13.03
N ARG A 4 -5.57 -2.87 14.32
CA ARG A 4 -5.58 -1.58 15.01
C ARG A 4 -4.24 -0.83 14.97
N ILE A 5 -3.10 -1.52 15.02
CA ILE A 5 -1.79 -0.84 15.09
C ILE A 5 -1.38 -0.26 13.72
N VAL A 6 -1.63 -0.99 12.63
CA VAL A 6 -1.42 -0.44 11.28
C VAL A 6 -2.42 0.66 10.98
N ALA A 7 -3.67 0.52 11.42
CA ALA A 7 -4.63 1.60 11.33
C ALA A 7 -4.14 2.85 12.06
N ILE A 8 -3.65 2.70 13.30
CA ILE A 8 -3.05 3.80 14.08
C ILE A 8 -1.85 4.40 13.33
N LEU A 9 -0.92 3.59 12.79
CA LEU A 9 0.23 4.09 12.03
C LEU A 9 -0.16 4.82 10.74
N LEU A 10 -1.12 4.29 9.97
CA LEU A 10 -1.65 4.94 8.77
C LEU A 10 -2.35 6.25 9.12
N LEU A 11 -3.15 6.25 10.18
CA LEU A 11 -3.84 7.45 10.66
C LEU A 11 -2.87 8.48 11.22
N PHE A 12 -1.81 8.06 11.92
CA PHE A 12 -0.77 8.96 12.39
C PHE A 12 0.05 9.54 11.26
N SER A 13 0.41 8.72 10.26
CA SER A 13 1.04 9.22 9.05
C SER A 13 0.13 10.24 8.37
N LEU A 14 -1.16 9.94 8.24
CA LEU A 14 -2.14 10.87 7.67
C LEU A 14 -2.26 12.16 8.50
N PHE A 15 -2.26 12.04 9.82
CA PHE A 15 -2.22 13.18 10.74
C PHE A 15 -0.97 14.04 10.55
N LEU A 16 0.20 13.43 10.34
CA LEU A 16 1.43 14.16 10.06
C LEU A 16 1.35 14.93 8.74
N PHE A 17 0.65 14.41 7.73
CA PHE A 17 0.43 15.13 6.47
C PHE A 17 -0.66 16.19 6.56
N VAL A 18 -1.77 15.92 7.26
CA VAL A 18 -3.01 16.69 7.10
C VAL A 18 -3.28 17.61 8.32
N GLY A 19 -2.68 17.32 9.47
CA GLY A 19 -3.02 17.91 10.77
C GLY A 19 -2.34 19.23 11.14
N PHE A 20 -1.42 19.75 10.32
CA PHE A 20 -0.71 21.00 10.60
C PHE A 20 -1.32 22.19 9.85
N LYS A 21 -1.94 23.10 10.60
CA LYS A 21 -2.34 24.43 10.14
C LYS A 21 -1.11 25.36 10.10
N LYS A 22 -1.27 26.45 9.36
CA LYS A 22 -0.23 27.43 9.07
C LYS A 22 0.29 28.10 10.35
N VAL A 23 1.59 27.98 10.62
CA VAL A 23 2.35 28.94 11.44
C VAL A 23 3.33 29.70 10.54
N SER A 24 3.50 30.98 10.85
CA SER A 24 4.13 32.01 10.04
C SER A 24 5.54 31.66 9.54
N ALA A 25 5.81 32.16 8.34
CA ALA A 25 7.13 32.15 7.72
C ALA A 25 8.12 32.97 8.56
N ASN A 26 8.88 32.29 9.40
CA ASN A 26 10.21 32.75 9.78
C ASN A 26 11.17 31.59 9.51
N LYS A 27 11.42 31.34 8.22
CA LYS A 27 12.41 30.36 7.76
C LYS A 27 13.81 30.90 8.07
N ASN A 28 14.43 30.40 9.13
CA ASN A 28 15.84 30.06 9.00
C ASN A 28 15.94 28.86 8.04
N LYS A 29 16.95 28.90 7.17
CA LYS A 29 17.17 28.01 6.01
C LYS A 29 16.79 26.56 6.29
N GLU A 30 16.01 25.99 5.36
CA GLU A 30 15.75 24.56 5.20
C GLU A 30 17.02 23.75 5.43
N GLN A 31 17.08 23.08 6.58
CA GLN A 31 18.03 22.01 6.79
C GLN A 31 17.18 20.74 6.72
N SER A 32 16.98 20.22 5.50
CA SER A 32 16.39 18.90 5.33
C SER A 32 17.36 17.88 5.92
N THR A 33 17.25 17.62 7.22
CA THR A 33 18.11 16.65 7.90
C THR A 33 17.79 15.29 7.32
N ASN A 34 18.80 14.63 6.75
CA ASN A 34 18.66 13.25 6.27
C ASN A 34 18.10 12.40 7.42
N ILE A 35 17.14 11.53 7.12
CA ILE A 35 16.46 10.69 8.12
C ILE A 35 17.47 9.83 8.94
N GLU A 36 18.61 9.48 8.34
CA GLU A 36 19.72 8.76 8.99
C GLU A 36 20.45 9.57 10.07
N GLN A 37 20.31 10.90 10.03
CA GLN A 37 21.01 11.85 10.91
C GLN A 37 20.10 12.37 12.03
N LEU A 38 18.86 11.88 12.12
CA LEU A 38 17.95 12.31 13.19
C LEU A 38 18.45 11.82 14.53
N ASN A 39 18.52 12.73 15.49
CA ASN A 39 18.94 12.42 16.84
C ASN A 39 17.94 11.49 17.53
N ILE A 40 16.65 11.51 17.15
CA ILE A 40 15.63 10.61 17.69
C ILE A 40 15.94 9.12 17.49
N LEU A 41 16.77 8.77 16.50
CA LEU A 41 17.16 7.38 16.23
C LEU A 41 17.89 6.73 17.42
N LYS A 42 18.52 7.54 18.29
CA LYS A 42 19.16 7.02 19.51
C LYS A 42 18.18 6.34 20.46
N TYR A 43 16.92 6.78 20.45
CA TYR A 43 15.85 6.24 21.30
C TYR A 43 15.14 5.02 20.71
N VAL A 44 15.45 4.60 19.48
CA VAL A 44 14.82 3.41 18.88
C VAL A 44 15.36 2.13 19.53
N PRO A 45 14.57 1.29 20.21
CA PRO A 45 15.10 0.04 20.75
C PRO A 45 15.56 -0.93 19.65
N GLU A 46 16.58 -1.75 19.94
CA GLU A 46 17.28 -2.56 18.93
C GLU A 46 16.41 -3.57 18.19
N LYS A 47 15.51 -4.25 18.93
CA LYS A 47 14.64 -5.31 18.42
C LYS A 47 13.21 -4.87 18.47
N ASN A 48 12.70 -4.37 17.35
CA ASN A 48 11.29 -4.03 17.20
C ASN A 48 10.67 -4.84 16.05
N LYS A 49 9.36 -4.77 15.92
CA LYS A 49 8.59 -5.45 14.89
C LYS A 49 8.29 -4.50 13.73
N LEU A 50 7.79 -3.32 14.08
CA LEU A 50 7.62 -2.19 13.18
C LEU A 50 8.38 -0.99 13.71
N LEU A 51 8.87 -0.16 12.80
CA LEU A 51 9.43 1.16 13.09
C LEU A 51 8.97 2.17 12.05
N PHE A 52 8.13 3.11 12.46
CA PHE A 52 7.82 4.30 11.70
C PHE A 52 8.72 5.45 12.15
N ILE A 53 9.22 6.21 11.19
CA ILE A 53 10.10 7.37 11.40
C ILE A 53 9.59 8.50 10.54
N SER A 54 9.46 9.68 11.15
CA SER A 54 9.14 10.90 10.43
C SER A 54 10.07 12.04 10.83
N ASN A 55 10.53 12.80 9.84
CA ASN A 55 11.15 14.11 10.04
C ASN A 55 10.32 15.25 9.40
N LEU A 56 9.04 15.03 9.20
CA LEU A 56 8.21 15.95 8.46
C LEU A 56 8.13 17.28 9.22
N GLU A 57 8.65 18.34 8.61
CA GLU A 57 8.48 19.70 9.14
C GLU A 57 7.00 20.08 9.03
N ASN A 58 6.46 20.84 9.99
CA ASN A 58 5.09 21.38 9.96
C ASN A 58 4.80 22.08 8.61
N PHE A 59 4.28 21.35 7.62
CA PHE A 59 4.09 21.85 6.26
C PHE A 59 2.61 21.97 5.92
N ASN A 60 2.29 23.11 5.29
CA ASN A 60 0.98 23.44 4.74
C ASN A 60 0.61 22.46 3.62
N ILE A 61 -0.27 21.50 3.92
CA ILE A 61 -0.84 20.63 2.88
C ILE A 61 -2.22 21.12 2.40
N PHE A 62 -2.86 22.06 3.09
CA PHE A 62 -4.14 22.67 2.66
C PHE A 62 -4.01 24.00 1.91
N ASN A 63 -3.02 24.16 1.03
CA ASN A 63 -2.87 25.40 0.26
C ASN A 63 -3.01 25.30 -1.26
N ASN A 64 -3.32 24.13 -1.83
CA ASN A 64 -3.36 24.00 -3.29
C ASN A 64 -4.74 23.95 -3.95
N ASN A 65 -5.86 23.97 -3.23
CA ASN A 65 -7.18 24.17 -3.83
C ASN A 65 -8.02 25.14 -3.00
N GLU A 66 -7.85 26.44 -3.23
CA GLU A 66 -8.71 27.48 -2.60
C GLU A 66 -10.18 27.42 -3.04
N LYS A 67 -10.54 26.56 -4.00
CA LYS A 67 -11.89 26.49 -4.58
C LYS A 67 -12.83 25.46 -3.93
N ASP A 68 -12.33 24.44 -3.23
CA ASP A 68 -13.15 23.40 -2.59
C ASP A 68 -12.91 23.30 -1.07
N LYS A 69 -12.85 24.46 -0.40
CA LYS A 69 -12.83 24.52 1.06
C LYS A 69 -14.21 24.15 1.61
N ASN A 70 -14.52 22.87 1.74
CA ASN A 70 -15.65 22.43 2.56
C ASN A 70 -15.20 22.44 4.04
N PRO A 71 -15.59 23.44 4.85
CA PRO A 71 -15.08 23.61 6.21
C PRO A 71 -15.41 22.44 7.15
N LYS A 72 -16.41 21.61 6.79
CA LYS A 72 -16.75 20.39 7.54
C LYS A 72 -15.60 19.38 7.56
N ASN A 73 -15.00 19.08 6.40
CA ASN A 73 -13.94 18.09 6.27
C ASN A 73 -12.69 18.46 7.11
N GLN A 74 -12.38 19.75 7.24
CA GLN A 74 -11.26 20.21 8.07
C GLN A 74 -11.50 19.98 9.56
N ASN A 75 -12.72 20.22 10.04
CA ASN A 75 -13.08 19.96 11.44
C ASN A 75 -13.06 18.45 11.74
N ASP A 76 -13.55 17.65 10.80
CA ASP A 76 -13.56 16.19 10.87
C ASP A 76 -12.14 15.59 10.98
N ILE A 77 -11.18 16.13 10.24
CA ILE A 77 -9.76 15.77 10.35
C ILE A 77 -9.19 16.13 11.71
N VAL A 78 -9.50 17.33 12.24
CA VAL A 78 -9.02 17.76 13.56
C VAL A 78 -9.58 16.85 14.65
N LEU A 79 -10.88 16.52 14.60
CA LEU A 79 -11.53 15.59 15.52
C LEU A 79 -10.90 14.19 15.46
N LEU A 80 -10.62 13.68 14.27
CA LEU A 80 -9.97 12.40 14.08
C LEU A 80 -8.59 12.38 14.74
N LYS A 81 -7.80 13.42 14.48
CA LYS A 81 -6.49 13.64 15.08
C LYS A 81 -6.55 13.62 16.61
N ASP A 82 -7.45 14.41 17.19
CA ASP A 82 -7.54 14.55 18.65
C ASP A 82 -8.00 13.22 19.27
N SER A 83 -8.96 12.54 18.62
CA SER A 83 -9.42 11.21 19.03
C SER A 83 -8.30 10.16 19.04
N ILE A 84 -7.36 10.22 18.11
CA ILE A 84 -6.22 9.29 18.06
C ILE A 84 -5.22 9.59 19.17
N LEU A 85 -4.89 10.86 19.40
CA LEU A 85 -4.02 11.26 20.51
C LEU A 85 -4.63 10.85 21.85
N ASP A 86 -5.92 11.10 22.03
CA ASP A 86 -6.68 10.70 23.21
C ASP A 86 -6.65 9.19 23.42
N TYR A 87 -6.88 8.41 22.35
CA TYR A 87 -6.79 6.95 22.38
C TYR A 87 -5.42 6.47 22.85
N LEU A 88 -4.36 7.14 22.42
CA LEU A 88 -3.01 6.76 22.81
C LEU A 88 -2.69 7.07 24.27
N GLY A 89 -3.28 8.10 24.85
CA GLY A 89 -2.81 8.59 26.15
C GLY A 89 -2.45 10.07 26.19
N LEU A 90 -2.43 10.74 25.04
CA LEU A 90 -1.94 12.11 24.89
C LEU A 90 -3.14 13.06 24.81
N ASP A 91 -3.22 14.01 25.73
CA ASP A 91 -4.29 15.00 25.80
C ASP A 91 -3.64 16.38 25.78
N LEU A 92 -3.67 17.01 24.61
CA LEU A 92 -3.05 18.31 24.41
C LEU A 92 -3.87 19.44 25.06
N GLY A 93 -5.07 19.16 25.59
CA GLY A 93 -5.99 20.17 26.09
C GLY A 93 -6.27 21.24 25.03
N ASN A 94 -5.94 22.49 25.35
CA ASN A 94 -6.11 23.62 24.43
C ASN A 94 -4.89 23.84 23.50
N ASN A 95 -3.81 23.10 23.69
CA ASN A 95 -2.62 23.21 22.85
C ASN A 95 -2.85 22.54 21.50
N LYS A 96 -2.22 23.09 20.45
CA LYS A 96 -2.14 22.40 19.15
C LYS A 96 -0.85 21.59 19.09
N LEU A 97 -0.89 20.45 18.41
CA LEU A 97 0.32 19.66 18.19
C LEU A 97 1.43 20.47 17.50
N GLU A 98 1.08 21.34 16.56
CA GLU A 98 1.98 22.24 15.83
C GLU A 98 2.79 23.16 16.75
N ASP A 99 2.20 23.51 17.91
CA ASP A 99 2.82 24.34 18.93
C ASP A 99 3.80 23.54 19.81
N ILE A 100 3.65 22.21 19.83
CA ILE A 100 4.42 21.29 20.67
C ILE A 100 5.52 20.57 19.89
N TYR A 101 5.18 20.01 18.73
CA TYR A 101 6.02 19.14 17.93
C TYR A 101 7.19 19.88 17.27
N ASN A 102 8.33 19.20 17.21
CA ASN A 102 9.59 19.72 16.68
C ASN A 102 10.25 18.74 15.69
N ASN A 103 9.50 18.36 14.65
CA ASN A 103 9.99 17.74 13.41
C ASN A 103 10.69 16.39 13.53
N GLU A 104 10.71 15.71 14.68
CA GLU A 104 11.25 14.35 14.81
C GLU A 104 10.25 13.46 15.53
N PHE A 105 9.86 12.35 14.89
CA PHE A 105 8.86 11.44 15.40
C PHE A 105 9.20 9.99 15.08
N ILE A 106 8.99 9.08 16.03
CA ILE A 106 9.09 7.64 15.84
C ILE A 106 7.93 6.91 16.52
N ILE A 107 7.46 5.83 15.90
CA ILE A 107 6.60 4.82 16.54
C ILE A 107 7.23 3.47 16.30
N SER A 108 7.35 2.68 17.37
CA SER A 108 7.90 1.34 17.31
C SER A 108 6.99 0.35 18.01
N THR A 109 6.87 -0.87 17.48
CA THR A 109 6.00 -1.92 18.05
C THR A 109 6.82 -3.14 18.44
N PHE A 110 6.36 -3.88 19.43
CA PHE A 110 7.09 -5.01 20.02
C PHE A 110 6.16 -6.18 20.28
N GLU A 111 6.58 -7.37 19.85
CA GLU A 111 5.83 -8.61 20.09
C GLU A 111 5.78 -8.89 21.59
N ASN A 112 4.56 -9.01 22.14
CA ASN A 112 4.35 -9.34 23.54
C ASN A 112 3.64 -10.69 23.67
N ASN A 113 4.41 -11.75 23.94
CA ASN A 113 3.90 -13.11 24.05
C ASN A 113 2.97 -13.34 25.26
N LYS A 114 2.90 -12.40 26.20
CA LYS A 114 2.09 -12.51 27.43
C LYS A 114 0.77 -11.75 27.36
N LYS A 115 0.65 -10.75 26.48
CA LYS A 115 -0.58 -9.96 26.31
C LYS A 115 -1.22 -10.26 24.96
N LEU A 116 -2.53 -10.07 24.88
CA LEU A 116 -3.24 -10.13 23.60
C LEU A 116 -2.87 -8.98 22.64
N LYS A 117 -2.02 -8.02 23.02
CA LYS A 117 -1.69 -6.82 22.25
C LYS A 117 -0.17 -6.63 22.25
N ASP A 118 0.38 -6.24 21.09
CA ASP A 118 1.77 -5.81 20.96
C ASP A 118 1.99 -4.56 21.85
N ASP A 119 3.18 -4.44 22.42
CA ASP A 119 3.57 -3.21 23.13
C ASP A 119 4.02 -2.15 22.11
N VAL A 120 3.87 -0.88 22.48
CA VAL A 120 4.19 0.26 21.61
C VAL A 120 5.06 1.24 22.37
N LEU A 121 6.04 1.80 21.66
CA LEU A 121 6.85 2.93 22.08
C LEU A 121 6.70 4.04 21.05
N ILE A 122 6.45 5.25 21.52
CA ILE A 122 6.45 6.46 20.72
C ILE A 122 7.53 7.36 21.28
N ALA A 123 8.34 7.95 20.41
CA ALA A 123 9.14 9.09 20.81
C ALA A 123 8.93 10.23 19.85
N PHE A 124 8.94 11.45 20.35
CA PHE A 124 8.86 12.64 19.52
C PHE A 124 9.58 13.80 20.20
N LYS A 125 10.09 14.70 19.38
CA LYS A 125 10.74 15.92 19.86
C LYS A 125 9.71 17.00 20.08
N ILE A 126 9.84 17.71 21.19
CA ILE A 126 9.05 18.89 21.50
C ILE A 126 9.88 20.16 21.39
N LYS A 127 9.20 21.30 21.26
CA LYS A 127 9.87 22.61 21.28
C LYS A 127 10.43 22.89 22.69
N PRO A 128 11.58 23.59 22.81
CA PRO A 128 12.24 23.81 24.10
C PRO A 128 11.37 24.48 25.16
N GLU A 129 10.42 25.32 24.74
CA GLU A 129 9.48 26.03 25.60
C GLU A 129 8.29 25.19 26.08
N LYS A 130 8.22 23.91 25.70
CA LYS A 130 7.12 22.99 26.01
C LYS A 130 7.53 21.91 26.99
N ASN A 131 6.54 21.34 27.68
CA ASN A 131 6.76 20.35 28.72
C ASN A 131 5.75 19.18 28.69
N LEU A 132 5.82 18.28 29.68
CA LEU A 132 4.90 17.15 29.77
C LEU A 132 3.45 17.56 30.08
N ASP A 133 3.25 18.65 30.83
CA ASP A 133 1.91 19.16 31.15
C ASP A 133 1.20 19.69 29.89
N ASP A 134 1.95 20.25 28.93
CA ASP A 134 1.43 20.66 27.62
C ASP A 134 0.90 19.48 26.77
N ILE A 135 1.28 18.25 27.10
CA ILE A 135 1.04 17.04 26.30
C ILE A 135 0.00 16.11 26.92
N LEU A 136 -0.09 16.08 28.25
CA LEU A 136 -0.94 15.14 28.98
C LEU A 136 -2.12 15.79 29.70
N HIS A 137 -2.08 17.11 29.91
CA HIS A 137 -3.12 17.88 30.60
C HIS A 137 -3.60 17.20 31.90
N LEU A 138 -2.65 16.78 32.74
CA LEU A 138 -2.94 16.08 34.00
C LEU A 138 -3.37 17.06 35.11
N PRO A 139 -4.21 16.62 36.07
CA PRO A 139 -4.66 17.47 37.17
C PRO A 139 -3.53 17.91 38.11
N ASN A 140 -2.48 17.09 38.22
CA ASN A 140 -1.24 17.44 38.90
C ASN A 140 -0.17 17.72 37.85
N GLN A 141 0.60 18.79 38.03
CA GLN A 141 1.76 19.08 37.19
C GLN A 141 2.82 18.00 37.39
N ILE A 142 3.30 17.41 36.30
CA ILE A 142 4.36 16.41 36.32
C ILE A 142 5.36 16.72 35.21
N ASP A 143 6.31 17.62 35.49
CA ASP A 143 7.38 17.97 34.56
C ASP A 143 8.76 17.57 35.08
N GLN A 144 8.89 16.31 35.51
CA GLN A 144 10.18 15.76 35.91
C GLN A 144 10.95 15.26 34.69
N THR A 145 12.05 15.94 34.38
CA THR A 145 13.04 15.45 33.42
C THR A 145 13.77 14.23 33.98
N ASN A 146 14.10 13.29 33.10
CA ASN A 146 14.84 12.07 33.43
C ASN A 146 14.15 11.10 34.41
N GLU A 147 12.82 11.22 34.60
CA GLU A 147 12.04 10.28 35.40
C GLU A 147 10.97 9.58 34.55
N ILE A 148 10.79 8.26 34.75
CA ILE A 148 9.72 7.50 34.08
C ILE A 148 8.47 7.59 34.93
N ILE A 149 7.51 8.35 34.43
CA ILE A 149 6.25 8.66 35.08
C ILE A 149 5.16 7.69 34.58
N PRO A 150 4.41 7.02 35.47
CA PRO A 150 3.20 6.31 35.08
C PRO A 150 2.09 7.32 34.76
N ILE A 151 1.44 7.16 33.62
CA ILE A 151 0.28 7.95 33.24
C ILE A 151 -0.98 7.24 33.75
N TYR A 152 -1.71 7.89 34.64
CA TYR A 152 -3.02 7.44 35.09
C TYR A 152 -4.06 8.53 34.81
N ARG A 153 -5.06 8.19 34.00
CA ARG A 153 -6.18 9.09 33.67
C ARG A 153 -7.47 8.37 34.00
N GLU A 154 -8.21 8.90 34.96
CA GLU A 154 -9.49 8.33 35.38
C GLU A 154 -10.49 8.39 34.22
N ASN A 155 -11.22 7.29 33.98
CA ASN A 155 -12.26 7.17 32.95
C ASN A 155 -11.81 7.44 31.49
N LYS A 156 -10.50 7.49 31.21
CA LYS A 156 -9.96 7.63 29.84
C LYS A 156 -9.26 6.35 29.39
N ILE A 157 -9.31 6.06 28.08
CA ILE A 157 -8.46 5.01 27.50
C ILE A 157 -7.01 5.47 27.61
N ASN A 158 -6.13 4.59 28.09
CA ASN A 158 -4.71 4.88 28.15
C ASN A 158 -3.93 3.70 27.58
N PHE A 159 -3.44 3.85 26.35
CA PHE A 159 -2.65 2.80 25.71
C PHE A 159 -1.16 2.92 26.09
N LEU A 160 -0.67 4.16 26.20
CA LEU A 160 0.67 4.50 26.67
C LEU A 160 0.62 4.74 28.18
N ASN A 161 1.10 3.76 28.94
CA ASN A 161 0.99 3.77 30.41
C ASN A 161 2.15 4.52 31.08
N PHE A 162 3.21 4.81 30.35
CA PHE A 162 4.43 5.41 30.89
C PHE A 162 4.94 6.48 29.96
N ILE A 163 5.52 7.54 30.52
CA ILE A 163 6.15 8.63 29.78
C ILE A 163 7.47 9.03 30.44
N TYR A 164 8.35 9.62 29.65
CA TYR A 164 9.66 10.09 30.06
C TYR A 164 10.06 11.27 29.20
N ARG A 165 10.60 12.33 29.81
CA ARG A 165 11.16 13.49 29.10
C ARG A 165 12.67 13.52 29.29
N THR A 166 13.40 13.61 28.18
CA THR A 166 14.85 13.79 28.17
C THR A 166 15.23 15.26 28.34
N GLU A 167 16.47 15.53 28.73
CA GLU A 167 17.01 16.90 28.82
C GLU A 167 17.02 17.64 27.48
N ASP A 168 17.21 16.93 26.37
CA ASP A 168 17.21 17.46 25.01
C ASP A 168 15.81 17.52 24.38
N ASN A 169 14.76 17.53 25.21
CA ASN A 169 13.35 17.73 24.83
C ASN A 169 12.77 16.66 23.91
N TYR A 170 13.18 15.40 24.10
CA TYR A 170 12.43 14.26 23.56
C TYR A 170 11.48 13.73 24.62
N VAL A 171 10.28 13.41 24.17
CA VAL A 171 9.26 12.73 24.96
C VAL A 171 9.15 11.31 24.46
N ILE A 172 9.33 10.35 25.38
CA ILE A 172 9.28 8.92 25.11
C ILE A 172 8.13 8.34 25.92
N ALA A 173 7.12 7.81 25.25
CA ALA A 173 5.94 7.21 25.86
C ALA A 173 5.78 5.75 25.43
N SER A 174 5.33 4.88 26.33
CA SER A 174 5.25 3.44 26.07
C SER A 174 4.15 2.75 26.86
N SER A 175 3.64 1.64 26.32
CA SER A 175 2.75 0.72 27.05
C SER A 175 3.47 -0.09 28.14
N ASP A 176 4.80 -0.24 28.04
CA ASP A 176 5.68 -0.91 29.03
C ASP A 176 6.88 -0.04 29.43
N LYS A 177 7.06 0.16 30.74
CA LYS A 177 8.17 0.86 31.37
C LYS A 177 9.53 0.31 30.94
N LYS A 178 9.64 -1.00 30.69
CA LYS A 178 10.91 -1.63 30.26
C LYS A 178 11.36 -1.13 28.89
N LEU A 179 10.44 -0.84 27.98
CA LEU A 179 10.80 -0.33 26.65
C LEU A 179 11.38 1.08 26.73
N ILE A 180 10.88 1.93 27.64
CA ILE A 180 11.45 3.26 27.88
C ILE A 180 12.87 3.12 28.44
N LYS A 181 13.08 2.24 29.44
CA LYS A 181 14.43 2.00 29.97
C LYS A 181 15.40 1.53 28.89
N ASN A 182 14.98 0.57 28.06
CA ASN A 182 15.79 0.08 26.95
C ASN A 182 16.06 1.17 25.92
N SER A 183 15.08 2.05 25.65
CA SER A 183 15.22 3.19 24.74
C SER A 183 16.25 4.20 25.24
N ILE A 184 16.25 4.51 26.53
CA ILE A 184 17.22 5.41 27.17
C ILE A 184 18.63 4.79 27.14
N SER A 185 18.78 3.55 27.62
CA SER A 185 20.09 2.87 27.64
C SER A 185 20.67 2.72 26.23
N SER A 186 19.81 2.48 25.23
CA SER A 186 20.23 2.42 23.84
C SER A 186 20.66 3.78 23.27
N GLY A 187 20.30 4.88 23.93
CA GLY A 187 20.68 6.24 23.54
C GLY A 187 22.12 6.57 23.96
N ASP A 188 22.53 6.08 25.13
CA ASP A 188 23.87 6.32 25.70
C ASP A 188 24.97 5.67 24.84
N ASP A 189 24.70 4.48 24.28
CA ASP A 189 25.62 3.71 23.44
C ASP A 189 25.42 3.92 21.92
N PHE A 190 24.82 5.04 21.50
CA PHE A 190 24.35 5.23 20.11
C PHE A 190 25.45 5.05 19.04
N LYS A 191 26.71 5.42 19.33
CA LYS A 191 27.83 5.27 18.37
C LYS A 191 28.14 3.80 18.04
N GLU A 192 27.88 2.87 18.95
CA GLU A 192 28.14 1.44 18.77
C GLU A 192 26.91 0.65 18.30
N LYS A 193 25.74 1.29 18.34
CA LYS A 193 24.45 0.67 18.07
C LYS A 193 24.29 0.24 16.61
N LYS A 194 23.96 -1.03 16.43
CA LYS A 194 23.47 -1.61 15.17
C LYS A 194 21.97 -1.88 15.28
N PHE A 195 21.14 -0.87 15.05
CA PHE A 195 19.70 -1.11 14.94
C PHE A 195 19.41 -1.90 13.66
N GLN A 196 18.43 -2.81 13.72
CA GLN A 196 18.19 -3.84 12.69
C GLN A 196 17.90 -3.30 11.27
N TYR A 197 17.44 -2.05 11.15
CA TYR A 197 17.12 -1.42 9.87
C TYR A 197 18.22 -0.52 9.31
N LYS A 198 19.44 -0.55 9.87
CA LYS A 198 20.53 0.36 9.45
C LYS A 198 20.88 0.25 7.96
N GLY A 199 20.83 -0.97 7.40
CA GLY A 199 20.99 -1.18 5.96
C GLY A 199 19.80 -0.71 5.12
N GLY A 200 18.61 -0.62 5.73
CA GLY A 200 17.38 -0.21 5.06
C GLY A 200 17.27 1.29 4.76
N PHE A 201 18.12 2.12 5.38
CA PHE A 201 18.16 3.55 5.08
C PHE A 201 18.85 3.88 3.74
N PHE A 202 19.62 2.93 3.19
CA PHE A 202 20.32 3.14 1.93
C PHE A 202 19.31 3.34 0.78
N GLY A 203 19.35 4.54 0.17
CA GLY A 203 18.40 4.94 -0.87
C GLY A 203 17.19 5.74 -0.36
N LEU A 204 16.89 5.74 0.94
CA LEU A 204 15.73 6.46 1.51
C LEU A 204 16.09 7.80 2.17
N LYS A 205 17.31 8.31 1.93
CA LYS A 205 17.87 9.48 2.64
C LYS A 205 17.05 10.77 2.50
N LYS A 206 16.30 10.90 1.40
CA LYS A 206 15.47 12.07 1.09
C LYS A 206 14.01 11.90 1.52
N GLU A 207 13.64 10.70 1.95
CA GLU A 207 12.27 10.39 2.34
C GLU A 207 11.99 10.91 3.74
N LYS A 208 10.79 11.47 3.93
CA LYS A 208 10.41 12.11 5.20
C LYS A 208 9.60 11.23 6.14
N ASN A 209 8.91 10.23 5.60
CA ASN A 209 8.07 9.30 6.35
C ASN A 209 8.37 7.90 5.87
N ILE A 210 8.90 7.07 6.77
CA ILE A 210 9.31 5.70 6.43
C ILE A 210 8.79 4.74 7.48
N LEU A 211 8.17 3.65 7.04
CA LEU A 211 7.82 2.50 7.86
C LEU A 211 8.72 1.33 7.49
N PHE A 212 9.49 0.84 8.45
CA PHE A 212 10.21 -0.43 8.36
C PHE A 212 9.46 -1.54 9.07
N THR A 213 9.44 -2.72 8.46
CA THR A 213 8.84 -3.92 9.03
C THR A 213 9.76 -5.11 8.84
N ASN A 214 10.04 -5.86 9.90
CA ASN A 214 10.65 -7.19 9.81
C ASN A 214 9.54 -8.25 9.76
N LYS A 215 9.85 -9.43 9.21
CA LYS A 215 8.88 -10.51 8.95
C LYS A 215 7.81 -10.13 7.92
N PHE A 216 8.07 -10.53 6.69
CA PHE A 216 7.15 -10.47 5.56
C PHE A 216 5.71 -10.93 5.89
N TRP A 217 5.55 -11.92 6.78
CA TRP A 217 4.27 -12.49 7.24
C TRP A 217 3.25 -11.47 7.75
N GLU A 218 3.65 -10.22 8.02
CA GLU A 218 2.77 -9.16 8.52
C GLU A 218 2.70 -7.92 7.62
N SER A 219 3.41 -7.90 6.49
CA SER A 219 3.26 -6.81 5.55
C SER A 219 1.90 -6.89 4.86
N LYS A 220 1.05 -5.90 5.12
CA LYS A 220 -0.21 -5.67 4.42
C LYS A 220 0.00 -5.04 3.03
N PHE A 221 1.25 -4.72 2.68
CA PHE A 221 1.57 -3.97 1.46
C PHE A 221 1.99 -4.87 0.29
N PHE A 222 2.22 -6.17 0.51
CA PHE A 222 2.64 -7.14 -0.50
C PHE A 222 1.79 -8.42 -0.45
N ASN A 223 1.66 -9.14 -1.57
CA ASN A 223 0.92 -10.39 -1.64
C ASN A 223 1.74 -11.63 -1.17
N LYS A 224 1.33 -12.25 -0.07
CA LYS A 224 2.05 -13.33 0.60
C LYS A 224 2.41 -14.58 -0.21
N GLU A 225 1.72 -14.84 -1.31
CA GLU A 225 1.85 -16.08 -2.11
C GLU A 225 3.19 -16.21 -2.85
N PHE A 226 3.90 -15.11 -3.12
CA PHE A 226 5.11 -15.12 -3.96
C PHE A 226 6.43 -15.20 -3.18
N PHE A 227 6.39 -15.45 -1.87
CA PHE A 227 7.55 -15.22 -1.01
C PHE A 227 8.14 -16.48 -0.38
N PRO A 228 9.47 -16.66 -0.46
CA PRO A 228 10.17 -17.51 0.48
C PRO A 228 10.19 -16.80 1.84
N GLU A 229 9.83 -17.53 2.88
CA GLU A 229 9.76 -17.10 4.29
C GLU A 229 11.16 -16.84 4.89
N ASN A 230 11.92 -15.90 4.34
CA ASN A 230 13.19 -15.52 4.91
C ASN A 230 12.99 -14.45 5.99
N ASN A 231 13.26 -14.83 7.25
CA ASN A 231 13.10 -13.96 8.43
C ASN A 231 14.04 -12.74 8.49
N GLU A 232 14.92 -12.58 7.51
CA GLU A 232 15.91 -11.50 7.46
C GLU A 232 15.55 -10.36 6.50
N ASP A 233 14.52 -10.53 5.66
CA ASP A 233 14.13 -9.48 4.72
C ASP A 233 13.42 -8.33 5.43
N ILE A 234 13.74 -7.11 5.03
CA ILE A 234 13.18 -5.87 5.56
C ILE A 234 12.28 -5.27 4.48
N ILE A 235 11.08 -4.83 4.86
CA ILE A 235 10.26 -4.00 3.99
C ILE A 235 10.35 -2.56 4.47
N ALA A 236 10.63 -1.65 3.54
CA ALA A 236 10.48 -0.23 3.76
C ALA A 236 9.28 0.29 2.98
N THR A 237 8.42 1.08 3.61
CA THR A 237 7.31 1.77 2.96
C THR A 237 7.47 3.26 3.15
N THR A 238 7.50 4.02 2.06
CA THR A 238 7.49 5.47 2.09
C THR A 238 6.07 5.98 1.93
N PHE A 239 5.81 7.13 2.55
CA PHE A 239 4.52 7.81 2.48
C PHE A 239 4.75 9.18 1.89
N ASP A 240 3.94 9.53 0.90
CA ASP A 240 3.89 10.86 0.31
C ASP A 240 2.43 11.31 0.17
N TYR A 241 2.18 12.61 0.23
CA TYR A 241 0.84 13.16 0.08
C TYR A 241 0.85 14.31 -0.93
N LYS A 242 0.09 14.16 -2.01
CA LYS A 242 0.05 15.13 -3.11
C LYS A 242 -1.34 15.19 -3.72
N ASN A 243 -1.90 16.40 -3.83
CA ASN A 243 -3.18 16.67 -4.50
C ASN A 243 -4.33 15.75 -4.04
N GLU A 244 -4.52 15.58 -2.72
CA GLU A 244 -5.55 14.70 -2.13
C GLU A 244 -5.28 13.18 -2.23
N TYR A 245 -4.14 12.81 -2.81
CA TYR A 245 -3.70 11.41 -2.88
C TYR A 245 -2.61 11.13 -1.85
N LEU A 246 -2.81 10.07 -1.06
CA LEU A 246 -1.79 9.42 -0.25
C LEU A 246 -1.12 8.34 -1.11
N ILE A 247 0.16 8.52 -1.39
CA ILE A 247 0.98 7.60 -2.19
C ILE A 247 1.83 6.77 -1.24
N LEU A 248 1.66 5.45 -1.30
CA LEU A 248 2.42 4.48 -0.50
C LEU A 248 3.32 3.67 -1.42
N LYS A 249 4.64 3.72 -1.21
CA LYS A 249 5.59 2.91 -1.99
C LYS A 249 6.33 1.95 -1.08
N SER A 250 6.18 0.66 -1.31
CA SER A 250 6.84 -0.38 -0.52
C SER A 250 7.92 -1.08 -1.33
N TYR A 251 9.05 -1.34 -0.67
CA TYR A 251 10.26 -1.91 -1.24
C TYR A 251 10.73 -3.09 -0.36
N LEU A 252 11.06 -4.22 -0.98
CA LEU A 252 11.78 -5.29 -0.29
C LEU A 252 13.28 -4.96 -0.28
N LEU A 253 13.79 -4.59 0.89
CA LEU A 253 15.19 -4.30 1.11
C LEU A 253 15.90 -5.58 1.55
N ASN A 254 16.82 -6.06 0.71
CA ASN A 254 17.66 -7.20 1.02
C ASN A 254 19.10 -6.75 1.29
N ASN A 255 19.48 -6.71 2.57
CA ASN A 255 20.81 -6.30 3.02
C ASN A 255 21.96 -7.17 2.45
N LYS A 256 21.70 -8.40 1.99
CA LYS A 256 22.73 -9.31 1.46
C LYS A 256 23.06 -9.05 -0.01
N LYS A 257 22.18 -8.41 -0.78
CA LYS A 257 22.35 -8.21 -2.24
C LYS A 257 22.66 -6.77 -2.67
N ASN A 258 22.78 -5.79 -1.75
CA ASN A 258 22.94 -4.37 -2.09
C ASN A 258 21.91 -3.89 -3.15
N ILE A 259 20.68 -4.40 -3.11
CA ILE A 259 19.61 -3.91 -3.98
C ILE A 259 19.11 -2.63 -3.34
N ASP A 260 19.52 -1.50 -3.90
CA ASP A 260 19.11 -0.17 -3.47
C ASP A 260 17.85 0.31 -4.20
N ILE A 261 17.25 1.40 -3.70
CA ILE A 261 16.08 2.00 -4.35
C ILE A 261 16.35 2.44 -5.79
N HIS A 262 17.60 2.78 -6.13
CA HIS A 262 17.98 3.20 -7.48
C HIS A 262 17.87 2.04 -8.48
N THR A 263 17.94 0.80 -8.01
CA THR A 263 17.61 -0.39 -8.80
C THR A 263 16.11 -0.41 -9.14
N TYR A 264 15.25 0.05 -8.23
CA TYR A 264 13.80 0.19 -8.47
C TYR A 264 13.46 1.38 -9.38
N ASP A 265 14.13 2.52 -9.21
CA ASP A 265 13.93 3.70 -10.09
C ASP A 265 14.20 3.35 -11.57
N LYS A 266 15.19 2.48 -11.84
CA LYS A 266 15.49 2.01 -13.20
C LYS A 266 14.43 1.05 -13.77
N LEU A 267 13.68 0.35 -12.92
CA LEU A 267 12.56 -0.50 -13.34
C LEU A 267 11.34 0.33 -13.70
N LEU A 268 11.07 1.41 -12.96
CA LEU A 268 9.93 2.30 -13.19
C LEU A 268 10.10 3.20 -14.41
N ASN A 269 11.32 3.63 -14.72
CA ASN A 269 11.59 4.62 -15.77
C ASN A 269 11.70 4.07 -17.21
N LYS A 270 11.61 2.76 -17.43
CA LYS A 270 11.75 2.17 -18.79
C LYS A 270 10.45 2.09 -19.60
N GLU A 271 9.29 2.15 -18.97
CA GLU A 271 7.99 2.10 -19.65
C GLU A 271 7.24 3.39 -19.35
N LYS A 272 7.16 4.31 -20.32
CA LYS A 272 6.35 5.52 -20.20
C LYS A 272 4.92 5.10 -19.86
N ARG A 273 4.43 5.46 -18.66
CA ARG A 273 3.02 5.36 -18.27
C ARG A 273 2.20 6.19 -19.25
N ASN A 274 1.68 5.56 -20.30
CA ASN A 274 0.74 6.20 -21.21
C ASN A 274 -0.66 6.08 -20.61
N GLU A 275 -1.30 7.21 -20.31
CA GLU A 275 -2.65 7.27 -19.74
C GLU A 275 -3.70 6.53 -20.59
N ASN A 276 -3.44 6.35 -21.89
CA ASN A 276 -4.34 5.72 -22.84
C ASN A 276 -4.08 4.21 -23.09
N ASN A 277 -3.00 3.66 -22.52
CA ASN A 277 -2.64 2.26 -22.69
C ASN A 277 -2.47 1.64 -21.29
N PRO A 278 -3.55 1.14 -20.69
CA PRO A 278 -3.46 0.56 -19.36
C PRO A 278 -2.56 -0.66 -19.47
N GLU A 279 -1.47 -0.60 -18.71
CA GLU A 279 -0.43 -1.61 -18.78
C GLU A 279 -0.70 -2.76 -17.82
N VAL A 280 -0.08 -3.88 -18.12
CA VAL A 280 -0.76 -5.16 -18.27
C VAL A 280 -0.02 -6.18 -17.49
N SER A 281 -0.79 -7.05 -16.89
CA SER A 281 -0.29 -8.14 -16.11
C SER A 281 0.27 -9.26 -16.99
N ILE A 282 1.57 -9.53 -16.82
CA ILE A 282 2.24 -10.71 -17.39
C ILE A 282 2.09 -11.81 -16.35
N PHE A 283 1.29 -12.83 -16.67
CA PHE A 283 1.14 -14.00 -15.80
C PHE A 283 1.63 -15.23 -16.53
N CYS A 284 2.43 -16.04 -15.84
CA CYS A 284 2.70 -17.42 -16.23
C CYS A 284 1.67 -18.40 -15.62
N ASP A 285 0.65 -17.90 -14.89
CA ASP A 285 -0.36 -18.69 -14.16
C ASP A 285 -1.63 -17.85 -13.90
N ILE A 286 -2.79 -18.31 -14.36
CA ILE A 286 -4.10 -17.65 -14.22
C ILE A 286 -4.59 -17.64 -12.75
N LYS A 287 -4.08 -18.52 -11.88
CA LYS A 287 -4.46 -18.52 -10.45
C LYS A 287 -4.13 -17.21 -9.76
N ASN A 288 -3.02 -16.59 -10.13
CA ASN A 288 -2.63 -15.29 -9.61
C ASN A 288 -3.51 -14.16 -10.17
N PHE A 289 -4.05 -14.36 -11.37
CA PHE A 289 -4.85 -13.38 -12.10
C PHE A 289 -6.27 -13.23 -11.56
N GLU A 290 -6.92 -14.33 -11.15
CA GLU A 290 -8.27 -14.29 -10.57
C GLU A 290 -8.36 -13.33 -9.38
N LYS A 291 -7.32 -13.29 -8.53
CA LYS A 291 -7.24 -12.43 -7.35
C LYS A 291 -7.36 -10.94 -7.69
N TYR A 292 -6.70 -10.49 -8.76
CA TYR A 292 -6.63 -9.08 -9.13
C TYR A 292 -7.85 -8.63 -9.93
N LEU A 293 -8.47 -9.53 -10.71
CA LEU A 293 -9.66 -9.21 -11.50
C LEU A 293 -10.98 -9.41 -10.78
N LYS A 294 -11.07 -10.28 -9.77
CA LYS A 294 -12.31 -10.53 -9.01
C LYS A 294 -13.08 -9.26 -8.57
N PRO A 295 -12.45 -8.12 -8.21
CA PRO A 295 -13.19 -6.88 -7.96
C PRO A 295 -13.65 -6.13 -9.23
N LEU A 296 -13.01 -6.35 -10.37
CA LEU A 296 -13.20 -5.66 -11.64
C LEU A 296 -14.18 -6.36 -12.59
N ILE A 297 -14.41 -7.65 -12.39
CA ILE A 297 -15.24 -8.50 -13.26
C ILE A 297 -16.48 -9.03 -12.54
N SER A 298 -17.49 -9.41 -13.32
CA SER A 298 -18.73 -10.04 -12.86
C SER A 298 -18.52 -11.48 -12.39
N ASP A 299 -19.49 -12.03 -11.67
CA ASP A 299 -19.49 -13.44 -11.25
C ASP A 299 -19.49 -14.40 -12.46
N PHE A 300 -20.08 -13.97 -13.59
CA PHE A 300 -20.02 -14.72 -14.84
C PHE A 300 -18.60 -14.77 -15.40
N GLU A 301 -17.96 -13.61 -15.59
CA GLU A 301 -16.59 -13.50 -16.09
C GLU A 301 -15.59 -14.23 -15.19
N LEU A 302 -15.76 -14.14 -13.86
CA LEU A 302 -14.96 -14.91 -12.91
C LEU A 302 -15.08 -16.41 -13.17
N SER A 303 -16.31 -16.91 -13.30
CA SER A 303 -16.54 -18.33 -13.57
C SER A 303 -16.09 -18.78 -14.97
N LEU A 304 -16.02 -17.86 -15.93
CA LEU A 304 -15.44 -18.09 -17.25
C LEU A 304 -13.91 -18.25 -17.15
N PHE A 305 -13.25 -17.43 -16.33
CA PHE A 305 -11.80 -17.52 -16.11
C PHE A 305 -11.39 -18.75 -15.31
N GLU A 306 -12.16 -19.15 -14.29
CA GLU A 306 -11.93 -20.40 -13.56
C GLU A 306 -11.96 -21.62 -14.50
N GLU A 307 -12.87 -21.62 -15.49
CA GLU A 307 -12.92 -22.67 -16.51
C GLU A 307 -11.76 -22.54 -17.52
N PHE A 308 -11.36 -21.31 -17.85
CA PHE A 308 -10.22 -21.03 -18.73
C PHE A 308 -8.89 -21.54 -18.15
N ASP A 309 -8.62 -21.32 -16.86
CA ASP A 309 -7.42 -21.80 -16.12
C ASP A 309 -7.24 -23.32 -16.22
N GLN A 310 -8.33 -24.06 -16.05
CA GLN A 310 -8.28 -25.53 -16.08
C GLN A 310 -7.85 -26.09 -17.43
N ASN A 311 -7.93 -25.30 -18.51
CA ASN A 311 -7.75 -25.78 -19.87
C ASN A 311 -6.50 -25.24 -20.58
N ILE A 312 -5.71 -24.35 -19.96
CA ILE A 312 -4.53 -23.73 -20.58
C ILE A 312 -3.28 -23.89 -19.72
N ASN A 313 -2.21 -24.39 -20.35
CA ASN A 313 -0.86 -24.52 -19.76
C ASN A 313 0.16 -23.63 -20.52
N GLU A 314 -0.26 -22.46 -20.99
CA GLU A 314 0.52 -21.62 -21.91
C GLU A 314 0.80 -20.23 -21.35
N ASP A 315 1.70 -19.50 -22.03
CA ASP A 315 1.99 -18.10 -21.72
C ASP A 315 0.80 -17.22 -22.09
N ILE A 316 0.37 -16.40 -21.12
CA ILE A 316 -0.80 -15.55 -21.26
C ILE A 316 -0.41 -14.09 -20.96
N LEU A 317 -0.84 -13.20 -21.85
CA LEU A 317 -0.78 -11.77 -21.68
C LEU A 317 -2.17 -11.27 -21.32
N ILE A 318 -2.33 -10.55 -20.21
CA ILE A 318 -3.64 -10.07 -19.80
C ILE A 318 -3.67 -8.57 -19.57
N LEU A 319 -4.35 -7.88 -20.48
CA LEU A 319 -4.54 -6.44 -20.45
C LEU A 319 -5.91 -6.13 -19.81
N ASN A 320 -5.99 -5.12 -18.97
CA ASN A 320 -7.26 -4.66 -18.42
C ASN A 320 -7.29 -3.14 -18.25
N SER A 321 -8.48 -2.55 -18.36
CA SER A 321 -8.77 -1.13 -18.22
C SER A 321 -10.12 -0.96 -17.55
N LYS A 322 -10.16 -0.61 -16.26
CA LYS A 322 -11.43 -0.56 -15.50
C LYS A 322 -12.16 -1.91 -15.57
N LYS A 323 -13.26 -1.99 -16.35
CA LYS A 323 -14.02 -3.21 -16.60
C LYS A 323 -13.57 -3.96 -17.85
N ASP A 324 -12.93 -3.28 -18.78
CA ASP A 324 -12.51 -3.86 -20.05
C ASP A 324 -11.31 -4.77 -19.80
N TRP A 325 -11.31 -5.98 -20.34
CA TRP A 325 -10.19 -6.91 -20.24
C TRP A 325 -9.95 -7.63 -21.55
N LEU A 326 -8.72 -8.07 -21.76
CA LEU A 326 -8.24 -8.78 -22.92
C LEU A 326 -7.18 -9.80 -22.51
N ILE A 327 -7.40 -11.06 -22.82
CA ILE A 327 -6.50 -12.19 -22.61
C ILE A 327 -5.96 -12.62 -23.97
N ALA A 328 -4.64 -12.59 -24.14
CA ALA A 328 -3.96 -13.05 -25.35
C ALA A 328 -3.02 -14.22 -25.01
N PHE A 329 -3.08 -15.29 -25.79
CA PHE A 329 -2.29 -16.50 -25.59
C PHE A 329 -1.97 -17.16 -26.92
N GLN A 330 -0.98 -18.05 -26.91
CA GLN A 330 -0.61 -18.75 -28.13
C GLN A 330 -1.66 -19.78 -28.51
N LYS A 331 -1.97 -19.86 -29.81
CA LYS A 331 -2.77 -20.94 -30.38
C LYS A 331 -1.84 -22.09 -30.69
N ASN A 332 -1.83 -23.14 -29.87
CA ASN A 332 -1.06 -24.34 -30.18
C ASN A 332 -1.71 -25.14 -31.32
N THR A 333 -0.95 -25.43 -32.38
CA THR A 333 -1.37 -26.16 -33.59
C THR A 333 -1.70 -27.64 -33.36
N GLY A 334 -1.65 -28.11 -32.11
CA GLY A 334 -1.87 -29.52 -31.72
C GLY A 334 -3.21 -29.81 -31.02
N ASP A 335 -4.19 -28.91 -31.10
CA ASP A 335 -5.52 -29.00 -30.49
C ASP A 335 -5.53 -29.33 -28.98
N LYS A 336 -5.66 -28.30 -28.13
CA LYS A 336 -6.16 -28.53 -26.76
C LYS A 336 -7.16 -27.49 -26.27
N PHE A 337 -7.04 -26.22 -26.67
CA PHE A 337 -7.96 -25.19 -26.22
C PHE A 337 -8.75 -24.57 -27.38
N ASN A 338 -10.06 -24.76 -27.37
CA ASN A 338 -10.98 -24.05 -28.24
C ASN A 338 -11.97 -23.28 -27.36
N LEU A 339 -12.13 -21.98 -27.58
CA LEU A 339 -13.02 -21.16 -26.75
C LEU A 339 -14.45 -21.69 -26.72
N SER A 340 -14.93 -22.32 -27.80
CA SER A 340 -16.27 -22.93 -27.83
C SER A 340 -16.42 -24.19 -26.96
N THR A 341 -15.34 -24.76 -26.43
CA THR A 341 -15.42 -25.91 -25.51
C THR A 341 -15.73 -25.51 -24.07
N LEU A 342 -15.59 -24.22 -23.73
CA LEU A 342 -15.97 -23.70 -22.41
C LEU A 342 -17.47 -23.91 -22.20
N LYS A 343 -17.83 -24.67 -21.16
CA LYS A 343 -19.21 -24.90 -20.71
C LYS A 343 -19.95 -23.59 -20.51
N LYS A 344 -19.27 -22.55 -20.01
CA LYS A 344 -19.86 -21.22 -19.80
C LYS A 344 -20.33 -20.54 -21.09
N LEU A 345 -19.76 -20.90 -22.24
CA LEU A 345 -20.12 -20.32 -23.54
C LEU A 345 -21.00 -21.25 -24.40
N LYS A 346 -21.35 -22.45 -23.94
CA LYS A 346 -22.11 -23.43 -24.75
C LYS A 346 -23.47 -22.95 -25.19
N ASP A 347 -24.13 -22.16 -24.35
CA ASP A 347 -25.48 -21.64 -24.61
C ASP A 347 -25.46 -20.22 -25.19
N PHE A 348 -24.28 -19.68 -25.52
CA PHE A 348 -24.16 -18.37 -26.14
C PHE A 348 -24.31 -18.49 -27.65
N ASN A 349 -24.97 -17.52 -28.26
CA ASN A 349 -24.97 -17.39 -29.71
C ASN A 349 -23.59 -16.91 -30.16
N LYS A 350 -22.96 -17.65 -31.08
CA LYS A 350 -21.66 -17.29 -31.66
C LYS A 350 -21.85 -16.75 -33.07
N TYR A 351 -21.39 -15.53 -33.32
CA TYR A 351 -21.31 -14.94 -34.65
C TYR A 351 -19.85 -14.75 -35.04
N THR A 352 -19.50 -15.05 -36.29
CA THR A 352 -18.12 -14.97 -36.77
C THR A 352 -18.00 -14.13 -38.03
N LEU A 353 -16.89 -13.39 -38.15
CA LEU A 353 -16.51 -12.61 -39.31
C LEU A 353 -15.04 -12.86 -39.63
N LYS A 354 -14.76 -13.30 -40.85
CA LYS A 354 -13.39 -13.40 -41.34
C LYS A 354 -12.99 -12.09 -42.04
N LYS A 355 -11.88 -11.49 -41.61
CA LYS A 355 -11.29 -10.29 -42.23
C LYS A 355 -9.80 -10.53 -42.40
N ASN A 356 -9.32 -10.52 -43.64
CA ASN A 356 -7.97 -10.98 -43.99
C ASN A 356 -7.73 -12.43 -43.53
N GLU A 357 -6.65 -12.67 -42.77
CA GLU A 357 -6.33 -13.96 -42.16
C GLU A 357 -6.95 -14.12 -40.76
N ASP A 358 -7.54 -13.06 -40.21
CA ASP A 358 -8.06 -13.04 -38.85
C ASP A 358 -9.53 -13.48 -38.79
N ILE A 359 -9.89 -14.18 -37.71
CA ILE A 359 -11.26 -14.61 -37.42
C ILE A 359 -11.75 -13.89 -36.18
N TYR A 360 -12.68 -12.98 -36.36
CA TYR A 360 -13.38 -12.28 -35.27
C TYR A 360 -14.61 -13.09 -34.90
N SER A 361 -14.84 -13.29 -33.60
CA SER A 361 -16.06 -13.90 -33.06
C SER A 361 -16.65 -13.05 -31.95
N ILE A 362 -17.98 -13.07 -31.83
CA ILE A 362 -18.71 -12.53 -30.70
C ILE A 362 -19.65 -13.61 -30.13
N TYR A 363 -19.66 -13.74 -28.82
CA TYR A 363 -20.52 -14.63 -28.04
C TYR A 363 -21.49 -13.77 -27.23
N THR A 364 -22.79 -13.93 -27.47
CA THR A 364 -23.85 -13.10 -26.87
C THR A 364 -24.95 -13.96 -26.28
N LYS A 365 -25.51 -13.60 -25.12
CA LYS A 365 -26.66 -14.28 -24.52
C LYS A 365 -27.46 -13.34 -23.64
N ASP A 366 -28.74 -13.20 -23.91
CA ASP A 366 -29.72 -12.56 -23.03
C ASP A 366 -30.86 -13.57 -22.77
N ILE A 367 -31.31 -13.66 -21.51
CA ILE A 367 -32.32 -14.65 -21.10
C ILE A 367 -33.39 -13.96 -20.26
N LEU A 368 -34.66 -14.31 -20.48
CA LEU A 368 -35.74 -14.02 -19.54
C LEU A 368 -35.89 -15.22 -18.59
N GLU A 369 -35.75 -14.99 -17.28
CA GLU A 369 -35.91 -15.99 -16.22
C GLU A 369 -37.04 -15.57 -15.27
N GLU A 370 -37.94 -16.49 -14.94
CA GLU A 370 -38.94 -16.27 -13.88
C GLU A 370 -38.37 -16.73 -12.53
N LYS A 371 -38.33 -15.83 -11.54
CA LYS A 371 -37.83 -16.14 -10.19
C LYS A 371 -38.63 -15.41 -9.12
N ASN A 372 -39.28 -16.19 -8.25
CA ASN A 372 -40.22 -15.71 -7.22
C ASN A 372 -41.39 -14.90 -7.83
N ASP A 373 -42.08 -15.46 -8.83
CA ASP A 373 -43.20 -14.83 -9.56
C ASP A 373 -42.86 -13.48 -10.23
N LEU A 374 -41.57 -13.21 -10.46
CA LEU A 374 -41.06 -12.04 -11.16
C LEU A 374 -40.29 -12.50 -12.40
N ILE A 375 -40.68 -12.00 -13.56
CA ILE A 375 -39.89 -12.13 -14.79
C ILE A 375 -38.71 -11.15 -14.70
N LYS A 376 -37.49 -11.67 -14.81
CA LYS A 376 -36.25 -10.92 -14.81
C LYS A 376 -35.52 -11.15 -16.12
N GLU A 377 -35.01 -10.06 -16.69
CA GLU A 377 -34.03 -10.14 -17.76
C GLU A 377 -32.64 -10.30 -17.14
N LEU A 378 -31.94 -11.35 -17.57
CA LEU A 378 -30.54 -11.59 -17.27
C LEU A 378 -29.73 -11.25 -18.50
N THR A 379 -29.03 -10.12 -18.44
CA THR A 379 -28.10 -9.69 -19.47
C THR A 379 -26.69 -10.19 -19.13
N TYR A 380 -26.01 -10.74 -20.13
CA TYR A 380 -24.61 -11.15 -20.01
C TYR A 380 -23.74 -10.23 -20.85
N GLU A 381 -22.54 -9.92 -20.34
CA GLU A 381 -21.55 -9.18 -21.13
C GLU A 381 -21.14 -10.02 -22.34
N ASN A 382 -21.02 -9.37 -23.50
CA ASN A 382 -20.57 -10.02 -24.72
C ASN A 382 -19.10 -10.41 -24.60
N ILE A 383 -18.77 -11.62 -25.05
CA ILE A 383 -17.37 -12.06 -25.13
C ILE A 383 -16.93 -12.01 -26.59
N TYR A 384 -15.85 -11.30 -26.85
CA TYR A 384 -15.22 -11.20 -28.16
C TYR A 384 -14.00 -12.10 -28.20
N SER A 385 -13.70 -12.65 -29.37
CA SER A 385 -12.44 -13.35 -29.59
C SER A 385 -11.87 -13.07 -30.98
N ILE A 386 -10.56 -13.02 -31.08
CA ILE A 386 -9.84 -12.85 -32.35
C ILE A 386 -8.82 -13.98 -32.47
N GLU A 387 -8.88 -14.69 -33.59
CA GLU A 387 -7.82 -15.62 -33.98
C GLU A 387 -6.96 -14.94 -35.05
N SER A 388 -5.67 -14.73 -34.79
CA SER A 388 -4.73 -14.03 -35.68
C SER A 388 -3.39 -14.76 -35.71
N GLY A 389 -3.13 -15.53 -36.76
CA GLY A 389 -1.95 -16.40 -36.86
C GLY A 389 -1.85 -17.39 -35.69
N ASP A 390 -0.72 -17.34 -34.97
CA ASP A 390 -0.46 -18.14 -33.77
C ASP A 390 -1.02 -17.51 -32.47
N LEU A 391 -1.81 -16.43 -32.56
CA LEU A 391 -2.33 -15.71 -31.39
C LEU A 391 -3.85 -15.87 -31.30
N GLN A 392 -4.32 -16.23 -30.10
CA GLN A 392 -5.71 -16.19 -29.72
C GLN A 392 -5.93 -15.07 -28.71
N ILE A 393 -6.92 -14.23 -28.95
CA ILE A 393 -7.31 -13.14 -28.07
C ILE A 393 -8.77 -13.32 -27.64
N ILE A 394 -9.07 -13.04 -26.37
CA ILE A 394 -10.42 -13.03 -25.79
C ILE A 394 -10.60 -11.72 -25.02
N SER A 395 -11.73 -11.04 -25.16
CA SER A 395 -12.01 -9.80 -24.45
C SER A 395 -13.50 -9.64 -24.17
N ASN A 396 -13.87 -8.72 -23.28
CA ASN A 396 -15.27 -8.27 -23.12
C ASN A 396 -15.59 -6.99 -23.93
N TYR A 397 -14.64 -6.53 -24.76
CA TYR A 397 -14.83 -5.39 -25.66
C TYR A 397 -14.26 -5.69 -27.05
N LEU A 398 -14.75 -4.97 -28.06
CA LEU A 398 -14.27 -5.11 -29.43
C LEU A 398 -12.89 -4.46 -29.61
N ILE A 399 -11.95 -5.20 -30.19
CA ILE A 399 -10.58 -4.74 -30.43
C ILE A 399 -10.44 -4.34 -31.89
N ASP A 400 -9.92 -3.14 -32.14
CA ASP A 400 -9.61 -2.65 -33.48
C ASP A 400 -8.27 -3.18 -34.01
N ASP A 401 -8.07 -3.10 -35.33
CA ASP A 401 -6.86 -3.61 -36.02
C ASP A 401 -5.55 -3.01 -35.45
N LYS A 402 -5.56 -1.73 -35.04
CA LYS A 402 -4.37 -1.03 -34.53
C LYS A 402 -4.00 -1.53 -33.13
N LYS A 403 -5.01 -1.76 -32.29
CA LYS A 403 -4.83 -2.39 -30.98
C LYS A 403 -4.37 -3.83 -31.15
N LEU A 404 -4.96 -4.60 -32.05
CA LEU A 404 -4.54 -5.98 -32.35
C LEU A 404 -3.03 -6.06 -32.65
N GLU A 405 -2.53 -5.22 -33.56
CA GLU A 405 -1.10 -5.16 -33.89
C GLU A 405 -0.24 -4.82 -32.65
N THR A 406 -0.69 -3.86 -31.84
CA THR A 406 0.00 -3.45 -30.62
C THR A 406 0.08 -4.59 -29.60
N VAL A 407 -1.02 -5.32 -29.41
CA VAL A 407 -1.10 -6.47 -28.49
C VAL A 407 -0.23 -7.62 -28.98
N SER A 408 -0.30 -7.95 -30.27
CA SER A 408 0.53 -9.00 -30.89
C SER A 408 2.01 -8.69 -30.72
N ASN A 409 2.45 -7.49 -31.07
CA ASN A 409 3.84 -7.06 -30.91
C ASN A 409 4.29 -7.17 -29.44
N LYS A 410 3.43 -6.77 -28.50
CA LYS A 410 3.72 -6.88 -27.07
C LYS A 410 3.86 -8.33 -26.62
N PHE A 411 2.93 -9.21 -27.00
CA PHE A 411 2.96 -10.64 -26.68
C PHE A 411 4.24 -11.31 -27.18
N PHE A 412 4.59 -11.13 -28.46
CA PHE A 412 5.77 -11.77 -29.05
C PHE A 412 7.09 -11.18 -28.55
N ASN A 413 7.15 -9.87 -28.25
CA ASN A 413 8.32 -9.26 -27.60
C ASN A 413 8.55 -9.84 -26.19
N LEU A 414 7.49 -10.10 -25.43
CA LEU A 414 7.60 -10.73 -24.12
C LEU A 414 8.08 -12.18 -24.23
N LYS A 415 7.49 -12.95 -25.15
CA LYS A 415 7.86 -14.35 -25.39
C LYS A 415 9.32 -14.50 -25.83
N THR A 416 9.80 -13.64 -26.73
CA THR A 416 11.20 -13.66 -27.20
C THR A 416 12.19 -13.27 -26.10
N ASN A 417 11.78 -12.40 -25.17
CA ASN A 417 12.57 -12.06 -23.99
C ASN A 417 12.61 -13.19 -22.95
N LYS A 418 11.57 -14.05 -22.88
CA LYS A 418 11.49 -15.19 -21.93
C LYS A 418 12.66 -16.16 -22.08
N ASN A 419 13.04 -16.50 -23.32
CA ASN A 419 14.20 -17.38 -23.59
C ASN A 419 15.56 -16.72 -23.33
N LYS A 420 15.61 -15.39 -23.19
CA LYS A 420 16.82 -14.65 -22.75
C LYS A 420 16.88 -14.48 -21.23
N SER A 421 15.81 -14.82 -20.51
CA SER A 421 15.71 -14.57 -19.08
C SER A 421 15.60 -15.87 -18.29
N ALA A 422 16.69 -16.22 -17.60
CA ALA A 422 16.64 -17.01 -16.38
C ALA A 422 15.91 -16.24 -15.26
N PHE A 423 14.74 -15.62 -15.52
CA PHE A 423 14.06 -14.74 -14.58
C PHE A 423 12.52 -14.88 -14.63
N LEU A 424 11.87 -14.92 -13.47
CA LEU A 424 10.45 -14.66 -13.26
C LEU A 424 10.21 -13.15 -13.26
N TYR A 425 9.25 -12.67 -14.03
CA TYR A 425 8.85 -11.26 -14.09
C TYR A 425 7.32 -11.15 -14.12
N ALA A 426 6.76 -10.43 -13.16
CA ALA A 426 5.35 -10.07 -13.10
C ALA A 426 5.24 -8.58 -12.76
N LYS A 427 4.36 -7.86 -13.46
CA LYS A 427 4.02 -6.46 -13.18
C LYS A 427 2.51 -6.35 -13.26
N VAL A 428 1.85 -5.91 -12.21
CA VAL A 428 0.41 -5.71 -12.12
C VAL A 428 0.16 -4.22 -11.94
N ASP A 429 -0.53 -3.56 -12.86
CA ASP A 429 -0.91 -2.15 -12.78
C ASP A 429 -2.43 -2.04 -12.87
N ILE A 430 -3.07 -1.69 -11.77
CA ILE A 430 -4.53 -1.60 -11.65
C ILE A 430 -4.89 -0.13 -11.45
N LYS A 431 -5.68 0.43 -12.36
CA LYS A 431 -6.31 1.75 -12.23
C LYS A 431 -7.83 1.57 -12.11
N ASP A 432 -8.39 1.87 -10.94
CA ASP A 432 -9.82 1.76 -10.66
C ASP A 432 -10.35 3.07 -10.06
N GLU A 433 -10.80 3.96 -10.94
CA GLU A 433 -11.48 5.22 -10.58
C GLU A 433 -12.81 5.00 -9.82
N ASN A 434 -13.35 3.76 -9.77
CA ASN A 434 -14.69 3.47 -9.26
C ASN A 434 -14.72 2.39 -8.17
N SER A 435 -13.60 2.13 -7.49
CA SER A 435 -13.46 1.08 -6.46
C SER A 435 -14.16 1.41 -5.12
N LYS A 436 -15.46 1.74 -5.13
CA LYS A 436 -16.26 1.74 -3.89
C LYS A 436 -16.20 0.38 -3.16
N LYS A 437 -15.80 -0.70 -3.85
CA LYS A 437 -15.45 -1.98 -3.26
C LYS A 437 -13.93 -2.06 -3.02
N ILE A 438 -13.53 -1.65 -1.82
CA ILE A 438 -12.20 -1.79 -1.23
C ILE A 438 -11.86 -3.29 -1.00
N LYS A 439 -11.94 -4.14 -2.02
CA LYS A 439 -11.77 -5.60 -1.88
C LYS A 439 -10.31 -6.04 -1.98
N ASN A 440 -9.46 -5.28 -2.68
CA ASN A 440 -8.04 -5.59 -2.80
C ASN A 440 -7.26 -5.34 -1.50
N PHE A 441 -7.84 -4.56 -0.58
CA PHE A 441 -7.29 -4.27 0.74
C PHE A 441 -8.41 -4.27 1.77
N THR A 442 -8.86 -5.45 2.21
CA THR A 442 -9.84 -5.59 3.30
C THR A 442 -9.44 -4.77 4.54
N ASP A 443 -8.13 -4.61 4.76
CA ASP A 443 -7.58 -3.75 5.81
C ASP A 443 -7.95 -2.26 5.73
N LEU A 444 -8.19 -1.73 4.53
CA LEU A 444 -8.66 -0.35 4.34
C LEU A 444 -10.17 -0.24 4.64
N GLN A 445 -10.94 -1.31 4.48
CA GLN A 445 -12.34 -1.34 4.93
C GLN A 445 -12.41 -1.23 6.46
N ASP A 446 -11.58 -2.01 7.14
CA ASP A 446 -11.50 -1.95 8.59
C ASP A 446 -10.95 -0.61 9.08
N LEU A 447 -10.05 0.03 8.32
CA LEU A 447 -9.60 1.40 8.59
C LEU A 447 -10.74 2.42 8.45
N ASN A 448 -11.46 2.40 7.32
CA ASN A 448 -12.62 3.25 7.08
C ASN A 448 -13.71 3.03 8.15
N PHE A 449 -13.90 1.79 8.60
CA PHE A 449 -14.78 1.46 9.71
C PHE A 449 -14.29 2.06 11.04
N LEU A 450 -12.99 1.93 11.36
CA LEU A 450 -12.41 2.48 12.60
C LEU A 450 -12.55 4.00 12.69
N ILE A 451 -12.49 4.70 11.56
CA ILE A 451 -12.71 6.15 11.50
C ILE A 451 -14.16 6.50 11.22
N THR A 452 -15.11 5.56 11.31
CA THR A 452 -16.54 5.79 11.11
C THR A 452 -16.87 6.46 9.77
N ASN A 453 -16.05 6.24 8.73
CA ASN A 453 -16.10 6.92 7.44
C ASN A 453 -15.98 8.46 7.50
N ILE A 454 -15.41 9.03 8.58
CA ILE A 454 -15.08 10.45 8.71
C ILE A 454 -14.20 10.90 7.54
N LEU A 455 -13.21 10.08 7.18
CA LEU A 455 -12.47 10.17 5.92
C LEU A 455 -12.78 8.93 5.11
N LYS A 456 -13.13 9.09 3.84
CA LYS A 456 -13.31 7.96 2.93
C LYS A 456 -12.03 7.77 2.13
N ILE A 457 -11.30 6.71 2.42
CA ILE A 457 -10.11 6.35 1.65
C ILE A 457 -10.52 5.33 0.58
N SER A 458 -10.28 5.65 -0.69
CA SER A 458 -10.45 4.73 -1.83
C SER A 458 -9.11 4.42 -2.49
N ASN A 459 -8.97 3.22 -3.03
CA ASN A 459 -7.79 2.85 -3.81
C ASN A 459 -8.03 3.21 -5.27
N GLU A 460 -7.23 4.11 -5.83
CA GLU A 460 -7.36 4.57 -7.22
C GLU A 460 -6.40 3.83 -8.14
N GLU A 461 -5.13 3.74 -7.73
CA GLU A 461 -4.12 3.00 -8.49
C GLU A 461 -3.34 2.05 -7.58
N SER A 462 -3.04 0.86 -8.06
CA SER A 462 -2.16 -0.11 -7.39
C SER A 462 -1.25 -0.75 -8.41
N LEU A 463 0.05 -0.54 -8.25
CA LEU A 463 1.12 -1.13 -9.03
C LEU A 463 1.89 -2.12 -8.16
N GLU A 464 2.14 -3.32 -8.65
CA GLU A 464 2.98 -4.35 -8.03
C GLU A 464 3.96 -4.88 -9.07
N ILE A 465 5.26 -4.93 -8.74
CA ILE A 465 6.31 -5.44 -9.62
C ILE A 465 7.10 -6.50 -8.86
N ILE A 466 7.24 -7.68 -9.48
CA ILE A 466 7.99 -8.83 -9.00
C ILE A 466 8.98 -9.22 -10.09
N ARG A 467 10.28 -9.30 -9.74
CA ARG A 467 11.33 -9.77 -10.67
C ARG A 467 12.35 -10.64 -9.95
N GLN A 468 12.63 -11.85 -10.43
CA GLN A 468 13.51 -12.80 -9.76
C GLN A 468 14.31 -13.60 -10.75
N SER A 469 15.64 -13.71 -10.61
CA SER A 469 16.41 -14.67 -11.40
C SER A 469 16.18 -16.10 -10.87
N ILE A 470 16.08 -17.11 -11.72
CA ILE A 470 16.06 -18.53 -11.35
C ILE A 470 17.49 -19.06 -11.51
N PRO A 471 18.06 -19.77 -10.51
CA PRO A 471 17.42 -20.33 -9.31
C PRO A 471 17.52 -19.43 -8.05
N GLU A 472 17.82 -18.13 -8.20
CA GLU A 472 17.95 -17.24 -7.05
C GLU A 472 16.63 -17.17 -6.27
N LYS A 473 16.68 -17.30 -4.94
CA LYS A 473 15.48 -17.34 -4.09
C LYS A 473 14.94 -15.96 -3.71
N ASN A 474 15.66 -14.87 -3.99
CA ASN A 474 15.30 -13.54 -3.48
C ASN A 474 14.82 -12.64 -4.63
N PRO A 475 13.50 -12.40 -4.76
CA PRO A 475 12.94 -11.50 -5.77
C PRO A 475 13.19 -10.02 -5.46
N ILE A 476 13.21 -9.18 -6.49
CA ILE A 476 13.02 -7.74 -6.43
C ILE A 476 11.51 -7.50 -6.37
N LEU A 477 11.06 -6.78 -5.35
CA LEU A 477 9.64 -6.52 -5.10
C LEU A 477 9.37 -5.06 -4.83
N TYR A 478 8.37 -4.54 -5.53
CA TYR A 478 7.92 -3.17 -5.41
C TYR A 478 6.40 -3.13 -5.43
N THR A 479 5.80 -2.33 -4.55
CA THR A 479 4.41 -1.92 -4.69
C THR A 479 4.28 -0.42 -4.58
N GLU A 480 3.38 0.16 -5.37
CA GLU A 480 2.96 1.55 -5.28
C GLU A 480 1.44 1.59 -5.22
N LYS A 481 0.89 2.27 -4.22
CA LYS A 481 -0.54 2.44 -4.05
C LYS A 481 -0.86 3.91 -3.99
N ILE A 482 -1.85 4.31 -4.78
CA ILE A 482 -2.37 5.67 -4.80
C ILE A 482 -3.76 5.62 -4.20
N LEU A 483 -3.87 6.17 -3.00
CA LEU A 483 -5.10 6.21 -2.24
C LEU A 483 -5.67 7.62 -2.30
N LYS A 484 -6.92 7.77 -2.73
CA LYS A 484 -7.62 9.06 -2.71
C LYS A 484 -8.35 9.23 -1.40
N ILE A 485 -8.24 10.42 -0.84
CA ILE A 485 -9.01 10.84 0.33
C ILE A 485 -10.19 11.67 -0.17
N LEU A 486 -11.40 11.16 0.06
CA LEU A 486 -12.66 11.74 -0.40
C LEU A 486 -13.33 12.61 0.67
#